data_AF-A0A0C9V2R9-F1
#
_entry.id   AF-A0A0C9V2R9-F1
#
_cell.length_a   1.000
_cell.length_b   1.000
_cell.length_c   1.000
_cell.angle_alpha   90.00
_cell.angle_beta   90.00
_cell.angle_gamma   90.00
#
_symmetry.space_group_name_H-M   'P 1'
#
loop_
_entity.id
_entity.type
_entity.pdbx_description
1 polymer ?
#
loop_
_entity_poly.entity_id
_entity_poly.type
_entity_poly.pdbx_seq_one_letter_code
_entity_poly.pdbx_strand_id
1 'polypeptide(L)'
;MAPNVTDRETLLLLAKMTNNAYAHEENGREWYDLGKQWNTSFPFGWERDGDGFRGHIFATPDNSTVVISIKGTSAGLLGGGGPTTKKDKFNDNLLFSCCCARVSFTWSTVCGCYAGGGSKCDQNCLEASLADDSLFYPIGTNLYNNVSYMYPDSNIWVIGHSLGGALASLIGVTFGSPVVAFEAPGERMAAGRLHLPSPPSTQHVTHVYHTADPIAMGTCNGALSSCAIAGYAMESRCHLGQSIIYDTVTQWGWAVDIRLHPIRIIVEKLLAQDWPIPPGSPPDNTTILSKVPEPKPEDDCVECFAWEYGDFLDPGNW
;
A
#
# COMPACT_ATOMS: atom_id res chain seq x y z
N MET A 1 13.04 14.42 9.64
CA MET A 1 12.58 13.64 10.82
C MET A 1 11.48 12.69 10.36
N ALA A 2 11.50 11.44 10.82
CA ALA A 2 10.53 10.39 10.45
C ALA A 2 9.52 10.16 11.60
N PRO A 3 8.31 9.63 11.31
CA PRO A 3 7.36 9.27 12.36
C PRO A 3 7.91 8.13 13.23
N ASN A 4 7.55 8.13 14.52
CA ASN A 4 7.96 7.07 15.45
C ASN A 4 7.08 5.82 15.27
N VAL A 5 7.52 4.89 14.42
CA VAL A 5 6.77 3.68 14.10
C VAL A 5 6.73 2.64 15.23
N THR A 6 7.53 2.80 16.29
CA THR A 6 7.46 1.92 17.48
C THR A 6 6.43 2.40 18.51
N ASP A 7 5.83 3.57 18.30
CA ASP A 7 4.79 4.12 19.16
C ASP A 7 3.40 3.85 18.57
N ARG A 8 2.56 3.14 19.34
CA ARG A 8 1.22 2.75 18.89
C ARG A 8 0.32 3.95 18.63
N GLU A 9 0.42 5.00 19.45
CA GLU A 9 -0.42 6.19 19.29
C GLU A 9 -0.05 6.95 18.00
N THR A 10 1.23 7.01 17.66
CA THR A 10 1.71 7.51 16.36
C THR A 10 1.11 6.69 15.21
N LEU A 11 1.20 5.35 15.26
CA LEU A 11 0.59 4.50 14.23
C LEU A 11 -0.92 4.68 14.14
N LEU A 12 -1.63 4.80 15.27
CA LEU A 12 -3.07 5.00 15.32
C LEU A 12 -3.47 6.34 14.70
N LEU A 13 -2.71 7.40 14.97
CA LEU A 13 -2.92 8.72 14.35
C LEU A 13 -2.74 8.66 12.83
N LEU A 14 -1.66 8.03 12.35
CA LEU A 14 -1.42 7.87 10.91
C LEU A 14 -2.48 6.98 10.25
N ALA A 15 -2.96 5.93 10.93
CA ALA A 15 -4.06 5.10 10.44
C ALA A 15 -5.37 5.90 10.30
N LYS A 16 -5.66 6.80 11.26
CA LYS A 16 -6.81 7.72 11.16
C LYS A 16 -6.67 8.70 9.99
N MET A 17 -5.49 9.30 9.79
CA MET A 17 -5.21 10.14 8.61
C MET A 17 -5.35 9.38 7.29
N THR A 18 -4.94 8.12 7.29
CA THR A 18 -5.07 7.21 6.14
C THR A 18 -6.53 6.89 5.84
N ASN A 19 -7.36 6.66 6.87
CA ASN A 19 -8.80 6.51 6.69
C ASN A 19 -9.44 7.80 6.15
N ASN A 20 -9.04 8.95 6.66
CA ASN A 20 -9.57 10.24 6.20
C ASN A 20 -9.28 10.51 4.71
N ALA A 21 -8.25 9.88 4.13
CA ALA A 21 -8.00 9.94 2.69
C ALA A 21 -9.13 9.36 1.83
N TYR A 22 -10.05 8.58 2.42
CA TYR A 22 -11.24 8.04 1.75
C TYR A 22 -12.47 8.96 1.82
N ALA A 23 -12.43 10.03 2.62
CA ALA A 23 -13.53 10.95 2.78
C ALA A 23 -13.33 12.21 1.92
N HIS A 24 -14.40 12.69 1.29
CA HIS A 24 -14.36 13.95 0.54
C HIS A 24 -14.38 15.17 1.49
N GLU A 25 -15.28 15.16 2.46
CA GLU A 25 -15.53 16.28 3.37
C GLU A 25 -14.90 16.03 4.73
N GLU A 26 -14.17 17.03 5.22
CA GLU A 26 -13.75 17.09 6.61
C GLU A 26 -14.99 17.03 7.54
N ASN A 27 -14.89 16.33 8.66
CA ASN A 27 -15.97 16.18 9.64
C ASN A 27 -17.23 15.44 9.12
N GLY A 28 -17.13 14.74 8.00
CA GLY A 28 -18.12 13.75 7.58
C GLY A 28 -18.21 12.58 8.55
N ARG A 29 -19.23 11.71 8.39
CA ARG A 29 -19.43 10.52 9.26
C ARG A 29 -18.26 9.54 9.26
N GLU A 30 -17.44 9.58 8.21
CA GLU A 30 -16.29 8.69 8.00
C GLU A 30 -14.95 9.36 8.37
N TRP A 31 -14.97 10.61 8.84
CA TRP A 31 -13.79 11.37 9.23
C TRP A 31 -13.45 11.16 10.70
N TYR A 32 -12.23 10.72 10.99
CA TYR A 32 -11.70 10.67 12.35
C TYR A 32 -11.11 12.02 12.75
N ASP A 33 -11.40 12.44 13.98
CA ASP A 33 -10.73 13.57 14.61
C ASP A 33 -9.24 13.24 14.86
N LEU A 34 -8.37 14.11 14.36
CA LEU A 34 -6.91 14.02 14.46
C LEU A 34 -6.33 14.92 15.56
N GLY A 35 -7.19 15.62 16.30
CA GLY A 35 -6.82 16.55 17.35
C GLY A 35 -6.32 17.90 16.81
N LYS A 36 -5.98 18.80 17.75
CA LYS A 36 -5.65 20.20 17.43
C LYS A 36 -4.37 20.40 16.61
N GLN A 37 -3.47 19.42 16.62
CA GLN A 37 -2.21 19.49 15.88
C GLN A 37 -2.37 19.18 14.39
N TRP A 38 -3.51 18.64 13.97
CA TRP A 38 -3.76 18.22 12.58
C TRP A 38 -5.15 18.69 12.15
N ASN A 39 -5.38 19.99 12.31
CA ASN A 39 -6.67 20.64 12.05
C ASN A 39 -6.79 21.24 10.64
N THR A 40 -5.76 21.09 9.81
CA THR A 40 -5.73 21.61 8.43
C THR A 40 -5.51 20.44 7.49
N SER A 41 -6.43 20.25 6.53
CA SER A 41 -6.25 19.29 5.44
C SER A 41 -6.61 19.89 4.08
N PHE A 42 -6.01 19.34 3.03
CA PHE A 42 -6.26 19.73 1.65
C PHE A 42 -6.57 18.49 0.80
N PRO A 43 -7.81 18.31 0.31
CA PRO A 43 -8.14 17.19 -0.56
C PRO A 43 -7.49 17.36 -1.94
N PHE A 44 -7.12 16.24 -2.58
CA PHE A 44 -6.72 16.20 -3.99
C PHE A 44 -7.41 15.06 -4.75
N GLY A 45 -7.67 15.25 -6.05
CA GLY A 45 -8.28 14.23 -6.92
C GLY A 45 -9.79 14.02 -6.72
N TRP A 46 -10.42 14.85 -5.88
CA TRP A 46 -11.84 14.78 -5.52
C TRP A 46 -12.74 15.63 -6.41
N GLU A 47 -12.25 16.10 -7.55
CA GLU A 47 -13.04 16.86 -8.52
C GLU A 47 -14.23 16.02 -9.00
N ARG A 48 -15.34 16.71 -9.35
CA ARG A 48 -16.63 16.08 -9.67
C ARG A 48 -16.55 15.01 -10.77
N ASP A 49 -15.68 15.23 -11.75
CA ASP A 49 -15.46 14.31 -12.88
C ASP A 49 -14.14 13.51 -12.74
N GLY A 50 -13.45 13.65 -11.61
CA GLY A 50 -12.20 12.95 -11.33
C GLY A 50 -12.46 11.48 -11.02
N ASP A 51 -11.84 10.57 -11.75
CA ASP A 51 -11.91 9.12 -11.57
C ASP A 51 -10.54 8.52 -11.18
N GLY A 52 -9.59 9.35 -10.76
CA GLY A 52 -8.19 8.98 -10.58
C GLY A 52 -7.66 9.03 -9.14
N PHE A 53 -6.35 9.26 -9.05
CA PHE A 53 -5.53 9.33 -7.84
C PHE A 53 -6.09 10.35 -6.84
N ARG A 54 -6.31 9.93 -5.59
CA ARG A 54 -7.03 10.71 -4.57
C ARG A 54 -6.36 10.65 -3.21
N GLY A 55 -6.68 11.61 -2.36
CA GLY A 55 -6.24 11.61 -0.97
C GLY A 55 -6.31 12.99 -0.36
N HIS A 56 -5.52 13.19 0.69
CA HIS A 56 -5.45 14.42 1.46
C HIS A 56 -4.02 14.75 1.85
N ILE A 57 -3.71 16.04 1.92
CA ILE A 57 -2.47 16.56 2.53
C ILE A 57 -2.82 17.14 3.89
N PHE A 58 -2.15 16.69 4.93
CA PHE A 58 -2.26 17.23 6.29
C PHE A 58 -1.01 18.02 6.63
N ALA A 59 -1.15 19.12 7.37
CA ALA A 59 -0.01 19.91 7.84
C ALA A 59 -0.18 20.27 9.32
N THR A 60 0.94 20.32 10.04
CA THR A 60 0.98 20.91 11.38
C THR A 60 0.73 22.42 11.28
N PRO A 61 0.23 23.10 12.33
CA PRO A 61 -0.07 24.53 12.29
C PRO A 61 1.12 25.43 11.94
N ASP A 62 2.34 24.97 12.21
CA ASP A 62 3.60 25.64 11.91
C ASP A 62 4.23 25.19 10.58
N ASN A 63 3.55 24.32 9.83
CA ASN A 63 4.04 23.66 8.60
C ASN A 63 5.37 22.91 8.77
N SER A 64 5.81 22.60 9.99
CA SER A 64 7.06 21.85 10.21
C SER A 64 6.98 20.40 9.73
N THR A 65 5.78 19.84 9.65
CA THR A 65 5.52 18.49 9.12
C THR A 65 4.31 18.50 8.20
N VAL A 66 4.47 17.88 7.03
CA VAL A 66 3.44 17.70 6.00
C VAL A 66 3.29 16.21 5.72
N VAL A 67 2.05 15.72 5.71
CA VAL A 67 1.73 14.31 5.51
C VAL A 67 0.86 14.18 4.26
N ILE A 68 1.39 13.51 3.25
CA ILE A 68 0.66 13.16 2.03
C ILE A 68 -0.01 11.81 2.28
N SER A 69 -1.34 11.80 2.39
CA SER A 69 -2.14 10.59 2.63
C SER A 69 -2.84 10.16 1.35
N ILE A 70 -2.46 8.99 0.82
CA ILE A 70 -2.93 8.49 -0.48
C ILE A 70 -4.06 7.47 -0.26
N LYS A 71 -5.19 7.71 -0.92
CA LYS A 71 -6.35 6.82 -0.92
C LYS A 71 -6.03 5.54 -1.71
N GLY A 72 -6.42 4.38 -1.18
CA GLY A 72 -6.40 3.12 -1.92
C GLY A 72 -7.69 2.85 -2.72
N THR A 73 -7.87 1.58 -3.08
CA THR A 73 -8.93 1.14 -3.98
C THR A 73 -10.33 1.28 -3.38
N SER A 74 -11.24 1.87 -4.14
CA SER A 74 -12.68 1.80 -3.85
C SER A 74 -13.26 0.50 -4.39
N ALA A 75 -13.08 -0.61 -3.66
CA ALA A 75 -13.65 -1.91 -4.04
C ALA A 75 -15.04 -2.11 -3.39
N GLY A 76 -16.07 -2.38 -4.21
CA GLY A 76 -17.44 -2.56 -3.73
C GLY A 76 -17.61 -3.70 -2.72
N LEU A 77 -16.72 -4.71 -2.75
CA LEU A 77 -16.69 -5.81 -1.77
C LEU A 77 -16.16 -5.36 -0.39
N LEU A 78 -15.44 -4.25 -0.32
CA LEU A 78 -14.88 -3.63 0.89
C LEU A 78 -15.70 -2.41 1.34
N GLY A 79 -16.95 -2.27 0.86
CA GLY A 79 -17.87 -1.23 1.30
C GLY A 79 -17.78 0.11 0.57
N GLY A 80 -17.00 0.21 -0.52
CA GLY A 80 -16.87 1.45 -1.31
C GLY A 80 -16.95 1.20 -2.80
N GLY A 81 -17.99 1.72 -3.46
CA GLY A 81 -18.07 1.82 -4.93
C GLY A 81 -18.04 3.29 -5.33
N GLY A 82 -17.33 3.63 -6.40
CA GLY A 82 -17.20 5.03 -6.80
C GLY A 82 -16.64 5.20 -8.22
N PRO A 83 -16.50 6.44 -8.70
CA PRO A 83 -15.99 6.72 -10.04
C PRO A 83 -14.56 6.20 -10.25
N THR A 84 -13.75 6.06 -9.19
CA THR A 84 -12.34 5.64 -9.29
C THR A 84 -12.13 4.13 -9.45
N THR A 85 -13.13 3.30 -9.15
CA THR A 85 -12.98 1.83 -9.03
C THR A 85 -12.34 1.19 -10.26
N LYS A 86 -12.61 1.69 -11.47
CA LYS A 86 -12.04 1.14 -12.71
C LYS A 86 -10.54 1.40 -12.82
N LYS A 87 -10.08 2.63 -12.53
CA LYS A 87 -8.66 3.01 -12.59
C LYS A 87 -7.88 2.42 -11.42
N ASP A 88 -8.47 2.39 -10.23
CA ASP A 88 -7.89 1.73 -9.06
C ASP A 88 -7.57 0.27 -9.41
N LYS A 89 -8.57 -0.48 -9.90
CA LYS A 89 -8.44 -1.88 -10.31
C LYS A 89 -7.42 -2.11 -11.42
N PHE A 90 -7.33 -1.19 -12.38
CA PHE A 90 -6.32 -1.28 -13.44
C PHE A 90 -4.91 -1.16 -12.86
N ASN A 91 -4.67 -0.18 -11.98
CA ASN A 91 -3.37 0.00 -11.31
C ASN A 91 -3.04 -1.18 -10.39
N ASP A 92 -4.00 -1.68 -9.61
CA ASP A 92 -3.82 -2.88 -8.77
C ASP A 92 -3.34 -4.07 -9.62
N ASN A 93 -4.07 -4.36 -10.70
CA ASN A 93 -3.78 -5.48 -11.58
C ASN A 93 -2.45 -5.32 -12.32
N LEU A 94 -2.02 -4.09 -12.60
CA LEU A 94 -0.76 -3.83 -13.28
C LEU A 94 0.44 -3.94 -12.32
N LEU A 95 0.30 -3.41 -11.10
CA LEU A 95 1.36 -3.38 -10.09
C LEU A 95 1.57 -4.74 -9.40
N PHE A 96 0.49 -5.46 -9.09
CA PHE A 96 0.53 -6.60 -8.17
C PHE A 96 0.36 -7.96 -8.82
N SER A 97 0.23 -8.02 -10.15
CA SER A 97 0.21 -9.28 -10.89
C SER A 97 1.57 -9.63 -11.46
N CYS A 98 1.83 -10.93 -11.57
CA CYS A 98 3.06 -11.44 -12.12
C CYS A 98 3.17 -11.20 -13.63
N CYS A 99 2.07 -11.21 -14.37
CA CYS A 99 2.06 -10.90 -15.80
C CYS A 99 0.71 -10.33 -16.25
N CYS A 100 0.56 -9.00 -16.22
CA CYS A 100 -0.60 -8.30 -16.80
C CYS A 100 -1.98 -8.86 -16.38
N ALA A 101 -2.14 -9.29 -15.13
CA ALA A 101 -3.35 -9.91 -14.57
C ALA A 101 -3.80 -11.19 -15.29
N ARG A 102 -2.83 -11.98 -15.77
CA ARG A 102 -3.07 -13.28 -16.38
C ARG A 102 -3.34 -14.35 -15.31
N VAL A 103 -4.56 -14.36 -14.76
CA VAL A 103 -4.98 -15.32 -13.72
C VAL A 103 -5.57 -16.60 -14.30
N SER A 104 -6.46 -16.48 -15.29
CA SER A 104 -7.10 -17.63 -15.93
C SER A 104 -7.56 -17.32 -17.36
N PHE A 105 -8.09 -18.32 -18.08
CA PHE A 105 -8.58 -18.15 -19.45
C PHE A 105 -9.80 -17.24 -19.58
N THR A 106 -10.53 -16.98 -18.48
CA THR A 106 -11.73 -16.12 -18.48
C THR A 106 -11.41 -14.64 -18.28
N TRP A 107 -10.13 -14.28 -18.08
CA TRP A 107 -9.68 -12.91 -17.85
C TRP A 107 -9.05 -12.31 -19.10
N SER A 108 -9.28 -11.02 -19.30
CA SER A 108 -8.50 -10.17 -20.21
C SER A 108 -7.32 -9.57 -19.47
N THR A 109 -6.15 -9.57 -20.09
CA THR A 109 -4.94 -8.96 -19.51
C THR A 109 -5.05 -7.43 -19.49
N VAL A 110 -4.36 -6.78 -18.55
CA VAL A 110 -4.29 -5.31 -18.46
C VAL A 110 -3.17 -4.69 -19.31
N CYS A 111 -2.23 -5.52 -19.78
CA CYS A 111 -1.20 -5.15 -20.75
C CYS A 111 -0.91 -6.31 -21.72
N GLY A 112 -0.18 -6.01 -22.80
CA GLY A 112 0.14 -6.93 -23.89
C GLY A 112 1.38 -7.80 -23.69
N CYS A 113 1.95 -7.85 -22.47
CA CYS A 113 3.28 -8.44 -22.24
C CYS A 113 3.28 -9.96 -22.09
N TYR A 114 2.11 -10.61 -22.10
CA TYR A 114 2.00 -12.06 -22.07
C TYR A 114 2.38 -12.66 -23.42
N ALA A 115 3.45 -13.46 -23.46
CA ALA A 115 4.03 -13.97 -24.70
C ALA A 115 3.31 -15.21 -25.28
N GLY A 116 2.33 -15.76 -24.56
CA GLY A 116 1.65 -17.01 -24.95
C GLY A 116 2.46 -18.27 -24.61
N GLY A 117 1.82 -19.44 -24.78
CA GLY A 117 2.53 -20.73 -24.72
C GLY A 117 3.02 -21.19 -23.33
N GLY A 118 2.39 -20.76 -22.23
CA GLY A 118 2.76 -21.18 -20.87
C GLY A 118 2.78 -20.00 -19.90
N SER A 119 3.69 -20.01 -18.93
CA SER A 119 3.89 -18.90 -17.98
C SER A 119 5.06 -18.01 -18.42
N LYS A 120 4.99 -17.44 -19.63
CA LYS A 120 6.05 -16.56 -20.18
C LYS A 120 5.56 -15.12 -20.25
N CYS A 121 6.35 -14.19 -19.71
CA CYS A 121 6.05 -12.77 -19.75
C CYS A 121 7.26 -11.95 -20.21
N ASP A 122 7.01 -10.98 -21.07
CA ASP A 122 8.06 -10.10 -21.57
C ASP A 122 8.44 -9.04 -20.53
N GLN A 123 9.71 -9.02 -20.13
CA GLN A 123 10.19 -8.15 -19.06
C GLN A 123 10.23 -6.69 -19.49
N ASN A 124 10.77 -6.39 -20.68
CA ASN A 124 10.89 -5.03 -21.19
C ASN A 124 9.51 -4.38 -21.37
N CYS A 125 8.54 -5.16 -21.87
CA CYS A 125 7.16 -4.73 -21.97
C CYS A 125 6.54 -4.43 -20.60
N LEU A 126 6.76 -5.28 -19.59
CA LEU A 126 6.22 -5.05 -18.24
C LEU A 126 6.76 -3.75 -17.63
N GLU A 127 8.07 -3.51 -17.75
CA GLU A 127 8.70 -2.28 -17.26
C GLU A 127 8.14 -1.05 -18.01
N ALA A 128 8.04 -1.11 -19.33
CA ALA A 128 7.45 -0.05 -20.14
C ALA A 128 5.98 0.21 -19.78
N SER A 129 5.21 -0.83 -19.48
CA SER A 129 3.79 -0.70 -19.14
C SER A 129 3.54 0.06 -17.83
N LEU A 130 4.54 0.14 -16.94
CA LEU A 130 4.46 0.86 -15.67
C LEU A 130 4.89 2.33 -15.76
N ALA A 131 5.42 2.77 -16.90
CA ALA A 131 5.96 4.11 -17.11
C ALA A 131 4.95 5.09 -17.77
N ASP A 132 3.70 4.69 -17.97
CA ASP A 132 2.68 5.54 -18.57
C ASP A 132 2.21 6.65 -17.60
N ASP A 133 2.25 7.91 -18.05
CA ASP A 133 1.93 9.10 -17.24
C ASP A 133 0.50 9.11 -16.66
N SER A 134 -0.42 8.32 -17.22
CA SER A 134 -1.80 8.21 -16.73
C SER A 134 -1.94 7.28 -15.51
N LEU A 135 -0.87 6.56 -15.15
CA LEU A 135 -0.83 5.68 -13.99
C LEU A 135 -0.70 6.46 -12.68
N PHE A 136 -1.09 5.81 -11.60
CA PHE A 136 -1.11 6.45 -10.28
C PHE A 136 0.28 6.74 -9.73
N TYR A 137 1.28 5.93 -10.09
CA TYR A 137 2.64 6.15 -9.63
C TYR A 137 3.24 7.47 -10.19
N PRO A 138 3.27 7.73 -11.51
CA PRO A 138 3.71 9.03 -12.05
C PRO A 138 2.93 10.22 -11.50
N ILE A 139 1.60 10.11 -11.38
CA ILE A 139 0.77 11.18 -10.77
C ILE A 139 1.22 11.46 -9.32
N GLY A 140 1.46 10.41 -8.54
CA GLY A 140 1.94 10.53 -7.17
C GLY A 140 3.32 11.17 -7.07
N THR A 141 4.24 10.86 -7.98
CA THR A 141 5.57 11.51 -8.01
C THR A 141 5.48 13.02 -8.32
N ASN A 142 4.59 13.40 -9.23
CA ASN A 142 4.32 14.82 -9.53
C ASN A 142 3.69 15.55 -8.35
N LEU A 143 2.75 14.90 -7.64
CA LEU A 143 2.18 15.46 -6.41
C LEU A 143 3.28 15.69 -5.36
N TYR A 144 4.13 14.70 -5.12
CA TYR A 144 5.24 14.83 -4.17
C TYR A 144 6.15 16.00 -4.53
N ASN A 145 6.57 16.10 -5.79
CA ASN A 145 7.39 17.22 -6.27
C ASN A 145 6.73 18.58 -5.99
N ASN A 146 5.44 18.73 -6.31
CA ASN A 146 4.70 19.97 -6.06
C ASN A 146 4.63 20.30 -4.57
N VAL A 147 4.35 19.32 -3.70
CA VAL A 147 4.32 19.51 -2.25
C VAL A 147 5.70 19.91 -1.72
N SER A 148 6.76 19.22 -2.15
CA SER A 148 8.13 19.53 -1.75
C SER A 148 8.58 20.93 -2.17
N TYR A 149 8.10 21.42 -3.32
CA TYR A 149 8.35 22.78 -3.77
C TYR A 149 7.61 23.83 -2.92
N MET A 150 6.38 23.54 -2.51
CA MET A 150 5.60 24.43 -1.63
C MET A 150 6.08 24.44 -0.18
N TYR A 151 6.70 23.34 0.27
CA TYR A 151 7.12 23.11 1.64
C TYR A 151 8.61 22.69 1.72
N PRO A 152 9.54 23.56 1.28
CA PRO A 152 10.95 23.19 1.10
C PRO A 152 11.67 22.86 2.41
N ASP A 153 11.22 23.42 3.54
CA ASP A 153 11.84 23.25 4.86
C ASP A 153 11.08 22.26 5.77
N SER A 154 10.00 21.66 5.26
CA SER A 154 9.14 20.78 6.04
C SER A 154 9.61 19.32 6.03
N ASN A 155 9.29 18.58 7.10
CA ASN A 155 9.38 17.13 7.07
C ASN A 155 8.19 16.57 6.29
N ILE A 156 8.44 15.91 5.15
CA ILE A 156 7.38 15.33 4.33
C ILE A 156 7.29 13.83 4.57
N TRP A 157 6.14 13.36 5.02
CA TRP A 157 5.83 11.94 5.18
C TRP A 157 4.80 11.53 4.13
N VAL A 158 4.88 10.29 3.66
CA VAL A 158 3.89 9.73 2.75
C VAL A 158 3.25 8.52 3.43
N ILE A 159 1.93 8.50 3.50
CA ILE A 159 1.17 7.40 4.10
C ILE A 159 0.08 6.95 3.16
N GLY A 160 -0.40 5.73 3.36
CA GLY A 160 -1.50 5.20 2.57
C GLY A 160 -1.93 3.83 3.02
N HIS A 161 -3.05 3.38 2.49
CA HIS A 161 -3.60 2.05 2.75
C HIS A 161 -3.86 1.30 1.45
N SER A 162 -3.70 -0.03 1.45
CA SER A 162 -3.96 -0.88 0.28
C SER A 162 -3.13 -0.39 -0.93
N LEU A 163 -3.73 -0.22 -2.11
CA LEU A 163 -3.10 0.43 -3.28
C LEU A 163 -2.38 1.75 -2.94
N GLY A 164 -2.99 2.59 -2.09
CA GLY A 164 -2.41 3.87 -1.67
C GLY A 164 -1.16 3.71 -0.81
N GLY A 165 -1.08 2.63 -0.02
CA GLY A 165 0.10 2.30 0.79
C GLY A 165 1.27 1.81 -0.06
N ALA A 166 0.99 0.97 -1.06
CA ALA A 166 2.00 0.56 -2.04
C ALA A 166 2.52 1.77 -2.84
N LEU A 167 1.63 2.66 -3.30
CA LEU A 167 2.02 3.90 -3.98
C LEU A 167 2.85 4.82 -3.06
N ALA A 168 2.47 4.93 -1.79
CA ALA A 168 3.24 5.68 -0.80
C ALA A 168 4.67 5.11 -0.66
N SER A 169 4.82 3.79 -0.60
CA SER A 169 6.13 3.11 -0.58
C SER A 169 6.96 3.44 -1.82
N LEU A 170 6.41 3.25 -3.02
CA LEU A 170 7.12 3.54 -4.28
C LEU A 170 7.58 5.01 -4.36
N ILE A 171 6.72 5.96 -3.97
CA ILE A 171 7.05 7.39 -3.92
C ILE A 171 8.13 7.65 -2.87
N GLY A 172 7.99 7.11 -1.67
CA GLY A 172 8.96 7.30 -0.60
C GLY A 172 10.35 6.74 -0.93
N VAL A 173 10.42 5.59 -1.62
CA VAL A 173 11.68 5.05 -2.12
C VAL A 173 12.30 5.96 -3.19
N THR A 174 11.47 6.55 -4.05
CA THR A 174 11.92 7.47 -5.12
C THR A 174 12.55 8.74 -4.55
N PHE A 175 11.97 9.32 -3.50
CA PHE A 175 12.39 10.62 -2.95
C PHE A 175 13.14 10.55 -1.62
N GLY A 176 13.31 9.35 -1.05
CA GLY A 176 13.93 9.18 0.27
C GLY A 176 13.06 9.64 1.44
N SER A 177 11.74 9.73 1.24
CA SER A 177 10.79 10.28 2.22
C SER A 177 10.28 9.19 3.16
N PRO A 178 10.14 9.45 4.47
CA PRO A 178 9.56 8.48 5.40
C PRO A 178 8.15 8.01 5.01
N VAL A 179 7.89 6.71 5.09
CA VAL A 179 6.62 6.08 4.73
C VAL A 179 6.06 5.21 5.85
N VAL A 180 4.74 5.30 6.06
CA VAL A 180 3.96 4.31 6.79
C VAL A 180 2.82 3.81 5.92
N ALA A 181 2.87 2.55 5.52
CA ALA A 181 1.91 1.92 4.62
C ALA A 181 1.08 0.86 5.36
N PHE A 182 -0.24 1.04 5.42
CA PHE A 182 -1.15 0.14 6.13
C PHE A 182 -1.79 -0.89 5.20
N GLU A 183 -1.72 -2.17 5.57
CA GLU A 183 -2.33 -3.28 4.80
C GLU A 183 -2.03 -3.19 3.29
N ALA A 184 -0.82 -2.75 2.93
CA ALA A 184 -0.42 -2.61 1.54
C ALA A 184 -0.11 -3.99 0.94
N PRO A 185 -0.50 -4.27 -0.32
CA PRO A 185 0.05 -5.40 -1.06
C PRO A 185 1.57 -5.26 -1.20
N GLY A 186 2.27 -6.39 -1.31
CA GLY A 186 3.73 -6.37 -1.55
C GLY A 186 4.06 -5.68 -2.88
N GLU A 187 4.90 -4.65 -2.83
CA GLU A 187 5.23 -3.78 -3.95
C GLU A 187 6.69 -3.90 -4.44
N ARG A 188 7.48 -4.81 -3.85
CA ARG A 188 8.89 -5.01 -4.21
C ARG A 188 9.09 -5.37 -5.67
N MET A 189 8.28 -6.28 -6.23
CA MET A 189 8.31 -6.57 -7.68
C MET A 189 8.03 -5.34 -8.53
N ALA A 190 7.03 -4.53 -8.17
CA ALA A 190 6.70 -3.32 -8.92
C ALA A 190 7.86 -2.32 -8.87
N ALA A 191 8.50 -2.13 -7.71
CA ALA A 191 9.69 -1.32 -7.57
C ALA A 191 10.87 -1.82 -8.41
N GLY A 192 11.08 -3.13 -8.48
CA GLY A 192 12.09 -3.74 -9.33
C GLY A 192 11.86 -3.43 -10.82
N ARG A 193 10.62 -3.53 -11.29
CA ARG A 193 10.24 -3.17 -12.67
C ARG A 193 10.37 -1.68 -12.97
N LEU A 194 10.20 -0.84 -11.96
CA LEU A 194 10.40 0.61 -12.03
C LEU A 194 11.87 1.04 -11.84
N HIS A 195 12.78 0.07 -11.67
CA HIS A 195 14.21 0.32 -11.39
C HIS A 195 14.46 1.21 -10.16
N LEU A 196 13.61 1.08 -9.15
CA LEU A 196 13.74 1.87 -7.91
C LEU A 196 14.86 1.32 -7.01
N PRO A 197 15.45 2.18 -6.15
CA PRO A 197 16.46 1.77 -5.18
C PRO A 197 16.05 0.59 -4.28
N SER A 198 17.02 -0.28 -3.97
CA SER A 198 16.85 -1.44 -3.08
C SER A 198 17.49 -1.20 -1.70
N PRO A 199 17.19 -2.01 -0.66
CA PRO A 199 17.85 -1.92 0.65
C PRO A 199 19.39 -1.77 0.55
N PRO A 200 20.03 -0.96 1.42
CA PRO A 200 19.49 -0.34 2.63
C PRO A 200 18.72 0.98 2.42
N SER A 201 18.62 1.49 1.19
CA SER A 201 18.00 2.79 0.91
C SER A 201 16.47 2.81 1.06
N THR A 202 15.84 1.74 1.57
CA THR A 202 14.39 1.63 1.74
C THR A 202 13.98 1.50 3.21
N GLN A 203 14.90 1.58 4.17
CA GLN A 203 14.59 1.41 5.61
C GLN A 203 13.67 2.49 6.17
N HIS A 204 13.51 3.62 5.47
CA HIS A 204 12.53 4.66 5.81
C HIS A 204 11.09 4.30 5.40
N VAL A 205 10.87 3.14 4.79
CA VAL A 205 9.55 2.58 4.50
C VAL A 205 9.19 1.55 5.56
N THR A 206 8.05 1.76 6.22
CA THR A 206 7.49 0.81 7.19
C THR A 206 6.08 0.39 6.77
N HIS A 207 5.88 -0.91 6.58
CA HIS A 207 4.59 -1.53 6.37
C HIS A 207 4.00 -1.96 7.71
N VAL A 208 2.71 -1.73 7.91
CA VAL A 208 1.97 -2.13 9.12
C VAL A 208 0.76 -2.92 8.70
N TYR A 209 0.73 -4.20 9.06
CA TYR A 209 -0.34 -5.10 8.64
C TYR A 209 -0.55 -6.26 9.60
N HIS A 210 -1.63 -7.02 9.41
CA HIS A 210 -1.96 -8.17 10.25
C HIS A 210 -2.09 -9.49 9.50
N THR A 211 -1.78 -10.62 10.15
CA THR A 211 -1.73 -11.95 9.51
C THR A 211 -3.08 -12.45 8.97
N ALA A 212 -4.20 -11.88 9.44
CA ALA A 212 -5.53 -12.21 8.93
C ALA A 212 -5.93 -11.47 7.64
N ASP A 213 -5.09 -10.56 7.13
CA ASP A 213 -5.36 -9.85 5.88
C ASP A 213 -4.75 -10.61 4.70
N PRO A 214 -5.56 -11.19 3.80
CA PRO A 214 -5.03 -11.93 2.69
C PRO A 214 -4.37 -11.05 1.61
N ILE A 215 -4.67 -9.75 1.51
CA ILE A 215 -4.04 -8.84 0.55
C ILE A 215 -2.61 -8.54 0.99
N ALA A 216 -2.42 -8.04 2.21
CA ALA A 216 -1.10 -7.70 2.71
C ALA A 216 -0.20 -8.94 2.80
N MET A 217 -0.75 -10.08 3.24
CA MET A 217 -0.02 -11.35 3.28
C MET A 217 0.25 -11.97 1.90
N GLY A 218 -0.30 -11.42 0.81
CA GLY A 218 -0.16 -11.97 -0.54
C GLY A 218 -0.80 -13.34 -0.74
N THR A 219 -1.82 -13.67 0.06
CA THR A 219 -2.55 -14.95 0.00
C THR A 219 -3.92 -14.84 -0.69
N CYS A 220 -4.35 -13.63 -1.06
CA CYS A 220 -5.56 -13.39 -1.85
C CYS A 220 -5.34 -13.69 -3.35
N ASN A 221 -4.81 -14.87 -3.66
CA ASN A 221 -4.35 -15.24 -4.99
C ASN A 221 -5.06 -16.48 -5.56
N GLY A 222 -4.93 -16.68 -6.87
CA GLY A 222 -5.52 -17.83 -7.59
C GLY A 222 -6.99 -17.63 -8.00
N ALA A 223 -7.43 -18.45 -8.96
CA ALA A 223 -8.68 -18.25 -9.70
C ALA A 223 -9.97 -18.32 -8.86
N LEU A 224 -9.93 -18.95 -7.68
CA LEU A 224 -11.08 -19.10 -6.78
C LEU A 224 -11.03 -18.16 -5.56
N SER A 225 -10.01 -17.30 -5.45
CA SER A 225 -9.91 -16.33 -4.36
C SER A 225 -10.99 -15.26 -4.45
N SER A 226 -11.32 -14.65 -3.31
CA SER A 226 -12.24 -13.51 -3.26
C SER A 226 -11.73 -12.32 -4.09
N CYS A 227 -10.41 -12.07 -4.10
CA CYS A 227 -9.81 -11.05 -4.95
C CYS A 227 -10.00 -11.34 -6.44
N ALA A 228 -9.70 -12.57 -6.88
CA ALA A 228 -9.93 -12.95 -8.27
C ALA A 228 -11.41 -12.88 -8.67
N ILE A 229 -12.33 -13.30 -7.81
CA ILE A 229 -13.76 -13.20 -8.08
C ILE A 229 -14.20 -11.72 -8.20
N ALA A 230 -13.58 -10.81 -7.45
CA ALA A 230 -13.76 -9.36 -7.59
C ALA A 230 -12.97 -8.74 -8.77
N GLY A 231 -12.14 -9.55 -9.43
CA GLY A 231 -11.33 -9.21 -10.59
C GLY A 231 -9.99 -8.53 -10.30
N TYR A 232 -9.45 -8.71 -9.09
CA TYR A 232 -8.11 -8.28 -8.69
C TYR A 232 -7.13 -9.46 -8.76
N ALA A 233 -6.05 -9.29 -9.52
CA ALA A 233 -4.96 -10.24 -9.68
C ALA A 233 -3.82 -9.88 -8.72
N MET A 234 -3.97 -10.30 -7.46
CA MET A 234 -3.06 -9.98 -6.37
C MET A 234 -2.08 -11.14 -6.15
N GLU A 235 -1.03 -11.21 -6.96
CA GLU A 235 -0.02 -12.29 -6.90
C GLU A 235 1.25 -11.88 -6.14
N SER A 236 1.45 -10.58 -5.93
CA SER A 236 2.58 -10.06 -5.16
C SER A 236 2.40 -10.26 -3.66
N ARG A 237 3.53 -10.35 -2.96
CA ARG A 237 3.62 -10.61 -1.51
C ARG A 237 4.84 -10.00 -0.83
N CYS A 238 5.87 -9.58 -1.57
CA CYS A 238 7.10 -9.07 -0.97
C CYS A 238 7.06 -7.55 -0.82
N HIS A 239 7.32 -7.02 0.38
CA HIS A 239 7.34 -5.58 0.65
C HIS A 239 8.75 -4.98 0.61
N LEU A 240 8.87 -3.67 0.38
CA LEU A 240 10.14 -2.97 0.58
C LEU A 240 10.33 -2.57 2.05
N GLY A 241 11.55 -2.19 2.42
CA GLY A 241 11.81 -1.63 3.75
C GLY A 241 11.59 -2.62 4.88
N GLN A 242 10.78 -2.22 5.88
CA GLN A 242 10.51 -3.00 7.09
C GLN A 242 9.01 -3.25 7.26
N SER A 243 8.66 -4.39 7.85
CA SER A 243 7.29 -4.80 8.13
C SER A 243 7.09 -4.95 9.64
N ILE A 244 6.03 -4.30 10.16
CA ILE A 244 5.46 -4.51 11.49
C ILE A 244 4.23 -5.40 11.29
N ILE A 245 4.36 -6.68 11.68
CA ILE A 245 3.34 -7.69 11.45
C ILE A 245 2.65 -8.04 12.76
N TYR A 246 1.34 -7.79 12.81
CA TYR A 246 0.49 -8.16 13.93
C TYR A 246 -0.10 -9.57 13.72
N ASP A 247 0.29 -10.52 14.58
CA ASP A 247 -0.17 -11.92 14.47
C ASP A 247 -1.58 -12.13 15.04
N THR A 248 -2.58 -11.57 14.35
CA THR A 248 -4.00 -11.66 14.72
C THR A 248 -4.58 -13.07 14.60
N VAL A 249 -4.07 -13.88 13.67
CA VAL A 249 -4.52 -15.27 13.49
C VAL A 249 -4.16 -16.12 14.70
N THR A 250 -2.89 -16.12 15.13
CA THR A 250 -2.47 -16.99 16.24
C THR A 250 -2.86 -16.39 17.59
N GLN A 251 -2.72 -15.07 17.78
CA GLN A 251 -2.95 -14.47 19.10
C GLN A 251 -4.42 -14.22 19.39
N TRP A 252 -5.22 -13.87 18.38
CA TRP A 252 -6.64 -13.50 18.56
C TRP A 252 -7.62 -14.44 17.84
N GLY A 253 -7.14 -15.45 17.12
CA GLY A 253 -7.99 -16.41 16.42
C GLY A 253 -8.78 -15.79 15.26
N TRP A 254 -8.31 -14.67 14.68
CA TRP A 254 -8.94 -14.10 13.50
C TRP A 254 -8.83 -15.09 12.34
N ALA A 255 -9.94 -15.33 11.65
CA ALA A 255 -9.91 -16.05 10.38
C ALA A 255 -9.27 -15.14 9.32
N VAL A 256 -8.48 -15.73 8.41
CA VAL A 256 -7.99 -15.01 7.23
C VAL A 256 -9.18 -14.61 6.38
N ASP A 257 -9.43 -13.32 6.26
CA ASP A 257 -10.65 -12.79 5.64
C ASP A 257 -10.41 -11.40 5.04
N ILE A 258 -10.75 -11.26 3.75
CA ILE A 258 -10.66 -10.00 3.02
C ILE A 258 -11.45 -8.86 3.68
N ARG A 259 -12.49 -9.18 4.46
CA ARG A 259 -13.29 -8.19 5.20
C ARG A 259 -12.54 -7.56 6.37
N LEU A 260 -11.38 -8.09 6.74
CA LEU A 260 -10.50 -7.53 7.75
C LEU A 260 -9.48 -6.52 7.17
N HIS A 261 -9.33 -6.48 5.85
CA HIS A 261 -8.45 -5.52 5.15
C HIS A 261 -8.74 -4.03 5.39
N PRO A 262 -9.99 -3.55 5.48
CA PRO A 262 -10.25 -2.11 5.53
C PRO A 262 -9.50 -1.39 6.66
N ILE A 263 -8.90 -0.23 6.37
CA ILE A 263 -8.17 0.62 7.33
C ILE A 263 -8.91 0.88 8.65
N ARG A 264 -10.25 0.92 8.62
CA ARG A 264 -11.09 1.04 9.83
C ARG A 264 -10.86 -0.12 10.82
N ILE A 265 -10.55 -1.33 10.35
CA ILE A 265 -10.18 -2.47 11.20
C ILE A 265 -8.88 -2.20 11.94
N ILE A 266 -7.91 -1.57 11.27
CA ILE A 266 -6.64 -1.16 11.90
C ILE A 266 -6.90 -0.13 13.00
N VAL A 267 -7.69 0.90 12.69
CA VAL A 267 -8.02 1.98 13.63
C VAL A 267 -8.84 1.46 14.83
N GLU A 268 -9.92 0.73 14.58
CA GLU A 268 -10.93 0.42 15.61
C GLU A 268 -10.71 -0.92 16.32
N LYS A 269 -9.89 -1.81 15.75
CA LYS A 269 -9.64 -3.14 16.34
C LYS A 269 -8.17 -3.38 16.61
N LEU A 270 -7.31 -3.26 15.60
CA LEU A 270 -5.90 -3.65 15.71
C LEU A 270 -5.14 -2.75 16.69
N LEU A 271 -5.20 -1.43 16.47
CA LEU A 271 -4.45 -0.43 17.24
C LEU A 271 -5.24 0.15 18.42
N ALA A 272 -6.56 -0.08 18.48
CA ALA A 272 -7.40 0.33 19.61
C ALA A 272 -7.30 -0.59 20.84
N GLN A 273 -6.67 -1.76 20.69
CA GLN A 273 -6.58 -2.78 21.75
C GLN A 273 -5.12 -3.00 22.18
N ASP A 274 -4.97 -3.47 23.42
CA ASP A 274 -3.68 -3.92 23.93
C ASP A 274 -3.34 -5.31 23.41
N TRP A 275 -2.06 -5.50 23.10
CA TRP A 275 -1.53 -6.74 22.56
C TRP A 275 -0.85 -7.56 23.64
N PRO A 276 -1.09 -8.88 23.72
CA PRO A 276 -0.38 -9.73 24.65
C PRO A 276 1.13 -9.72 24.35
N ILE A 277 1.94 -9.75 25.41
CA ILE A 277 3.41 -9.79 25.28
C ILE A 277 3.81 -11.13 24.63
N PRO A 278 4.61 -11.12 23.54
CA PRO A 278 5.08 -12.36 22.92
C PRO A 278 5.85 -13.25 23.90
N PRO A 279 5.65 -14.59 23.86
CA PRO A 279 6.42 -15.52 24.67
C PRO A 279 7.93 -15.37 24.43
N GLY A 280 8.73 -15.25 25.51
CA GLY A 280 10.18 -15.07 25.41
C GLY A 280 10.66 -13.62 25.37
N SER A 281 9.75 -12.64 25.47
CA SER A 281 10.12 -11.24 25.70
C SER A 281 10.92 -11.09 27.01
N PRO A 282 11.94 -10.22 27.07
CA PRO A 282 12.70 -9.98 28.31
C PRO A 282 11.75 -9.62 29.46
N PRO A 283 12.02 -10.08 30.70
CA PRO A 283 11.23 -9.70 31.85
C PRO A 283 11.42 -8.20 32.09
N ASP A 284 10.49 -7.40 31.59
CA ASP A 284 10.44 -5.97 31.83
C ASP A 284 9.30 -5.69 32.81
N ASN A 285 9.57 -4.86 33.82
CA ASN A 285 8.66 -4.56 34.93
C ASN A 285 7.55 -3.56 34.53
N THR A 286 7.32 -3.34 33.24
CA THR A 286 6.20 -2.55 32.73
C THR A 286 5.04 -3.47 32.36
N THR A 287 3.97 -3.35 33.12
CA THR A 287 2.66 -3.98 32.93
C THR A 287 2.17 -3.98 31.47
N ILE A 288 2.07 -5.16 30.85
CA ILE A 288 1.11 -5.66 29.82
C ILE A 288 0.68 -4.77 28.62
N LEU A 289 0.95 -3.48 28.51
CA LEU A 289 0.43 -2.62 27.45
C LEU A 289 1.55 -2.09 26.55
N SER A 290 1.30 -2.03 25.24
CA SER A 290 1.90 -1.11 24.25
C SER A 290 3.06 -1.54 23.34
N LYS A 291 3.52 -2.80 23.30
CA LYS A 291 4.59 -3.13 22.34
C LYS A 291 4.04 -3.32 20.93
N VAL A 292 4.21 -2.30 20.09
CA VAL A 292 4.21 -2.46 18.63
C VAL A 292 5.26 -3.53 18.28
N PRO A 293 4.93 -4.55 17.44
CA PRO A 293 5.91 -5.53 17.01
C PRO A 293 7.15 -4.86 16.41
N GLU A 294 8.33 -5.46 16.61
CA GLU A 294 9.56 -4.90 16.03
C GLU A 294 9.48 -4.89 14.50
N PRO A 295 9.81 -3.76 13.84
CA PRO A 295 9.91 -3.70 12.39
C PRO A 295 11.04 -4.59 11.89
N LYS A 296 10.76 -5.46 10.91
CA LYS A 296 11.74 -6.40 10.34
C LYS A 296 11.74 -6.34 8.81
N PRO A 297 12.91 -6.41 8.15
CA PRO A 297 12.93 -6.58 6.71
C PRO A 297 12.38 -7.96 6.33
N GLU A 298 11.81 -8.05 5.13
CA GLU A 298 11.41 -9.32 4.53
C GLU A 298 12.56 -9.91 3.72
N ASP A 299 13.43 -10.66 4.40
CA ASP A 299 14.56 -11.33 3.78
C ASP A 299 14.12 -12.55 2.96
N ASP A 300 14.81 -12.83 1.85
CA ASP A 300 14.60 -14.00 0.98
C ASP A 300 13.17 -14.19 0.44
N CYS A 301 12.37 -13.12 0.40
CA CYS A 301 11.05 -13.16 -0.20
C CYS A 301 11.16 -13.24 -1.73
N VAL A 302 10.64 -14.35 -2.29
CA VAL A 302 10.55 -14.60 -3.74
C VAL A 302 9.08 -14.65 -4.14
N GLU A 303 8.72 -14.00 -5.23
CA GLU A 303 7.37 -14.03 -5.80
C GLU A 303 7.43 -14.37 -7.29
N CYS A 304 6.29 -14.72 -7.88
CA CYS A 304 6.18 -15.03 -9.32
C CYS A 304 7.12 -16.12 -9.86
N PHE A 305 7.60 -17.05 -9.01
CA PHE A 305 8.51 -18.13 -9.41
C PHE A 305 7.97 -19.07 -10.49
N ALA A 306 6.65 -19.07 -10.71
CA ALA A 306 6.00 -19.84 -11.76
C ALA A 306 6.12 -19.19 -13.15
N TRP A 307 6.60 -17.95 -13.23
CA TRP A 307 6.75 -17.17 -14.46
C TRP A 307 8.20 -17.14 -14.94
N GLU A 308 8.39 -17.31 -16.24
CA GLU A 308 9.63 -17.08 -16.97
C GLU A 308 9.58 -15.65 -17.53
N TYR A 309 10.57 -14.83 -17.16
CA TYR A 309 10.72 -13.46 -17.63
C TYR A 309 11.89 -13.37 -18.61
N GLY A 310 11.66 -12.74 -19.76
CA GLY A 310 12.64 -12.66 -20.83
C GLY A 310 12.21 -11.67 -21.90
N ASP A 311 12.94 -11.67 -23.01
CA ASP A 311 12.62 -10.88 -24.19
C ASP A 311 11.90 -11.76 -25.21
N PHE A 312 10.58 -11.85 -25.08
CA PHE A 312 9.75 -12.78 -25.85
C PHE A 312 8.95 -12.09 -26.95
N LEU A 313 8.81 -10.77 -26.87
CA LEU A 313 8.04 -9.96 -27.83
C LEU A 313 8.94 -9.13 -28.76
N ASP A 314 10.27 -9.10 -28.58
CA ASP A 314 11.18 -8.51 -29.57
C ASP A 314 11.07 -9.27 -30.91
N PRO A 315 10.77 -8.58 -32.03
CA PRO A 315 10.73 -9.17 -33.36
C PRO A 315 12.04 -9.84 -33.81
N GLY A 316 13.16 -9.65 -33.11
CA GLY A 316 14.44 -10.33 -33.38
C GLY A 316 14.51 -11.82 -32.99
N ASN A 317 13.54 -12.36 -32.24
CA ASN A 317 13.55 -13.73 -31.70
C ASN A 317 12.68 -14.76 -32.46
N TRP A 318 12.39 -14.50 -33.75
CA TRP A 318 11.64 -15.41 -34.64
C TRP A 318 12.48 -15.87 -35.84
#